data_AF-A0A7X7S1U9-F1
#
_entry.id   AF-A0A7X7S1U9-F1
#
_cell.length_a   1.000
_cell.length_b   1.000
_cell.length_c   1.000
_cell.angle_alpha   90.00
_cell.angle_beta   90.00
_cell.angle_gamma   90.00
#
_symmetry.space_group_name_H-M   'P 1'
#
loop_
_entity.id
_entity.type
_entity.pdbx_description
1 polymer ?
#
loop_
_entity_poly.entity_id
_entity_poly.type
_entity_poly.pdbx_seq_one_letter_code
_entity_poly.pdbx_strand_id
1 'polypeptide(L)'
;MSEDVDFNKKHDLIIDKVKELCERHPEVIGDYRKLIQYYHYYVDGFKMFVPMEVLERLTQPESVTRAYRKLVEKGIVDPDAKVKFARNVQRENYKKYYGRT
;
A
#
# COMPACT_ATOMS: atom_id res chain seq x y z
N MET A 1 17.41 18.48 -12.46
CA MET A 1 17.77 18.45 -11.03
C MET A 1 16.65 18.91 -10.08
N SER A 2 15.54 19.53 -10.55
CA SER A 2 14.42 19.91 -9.66
C SER A 2 13.34 18.83 -9.53
N GLU A 3 13.12 17.99 -10.55
CA GLU A 3 12.05 16.98 -10.55
C GLU A 3 12.31 15.82 -9.55
N ASP A 4 13.56 15.41 -9.39
CA ASP A 4 13.94 14.32 -8.46
C ASP A 4 13.71 14.69 -6.98
N VAL A 5 13.83 15.99 -6.64
CA VAL A 5 13.60 16.48 -5.27
C VAL A 5 12.12 16.46 -4.92
N ASP A 6 11.24 16.73 -5.89
CA ASP A 6 9.80 16.78 -5.68
C ASP A 6 9.18 15.38 -5.59
N PHE A 7 9.70 14.44 -6.39
CA PHE A 7 9.27 13.05 -6.36
C PHE A 7 9.57 12.36 -5.01
N ASN A 8 10.76 12.59 -4.46
CA ASN A 8 11.16 12.03 -3.17
C ASN A 8 10.28 12.54 -2.03
N LYS A 9 9.98 13.85 -2.01
CA LYS A 9 9.07 14.45 -1.02
C LYS A 9 7.67 13.86 -1.08
N LYS A 10 7.13 13.66 -2.28
CA LYS A 10 5.81 13.03 -2.45
C LYS A 10 5.81 11.58 -1.96
N HIS A 11 6.87 10.84 -2.23
CA HIS A 11 6.99 9.47 -1.78
C HIS A 11 7.09 9.34 -0.26
N ASP A 12 7.87 10.21 0.38
CA ASP A 12 8.01 10.25 1.83
C ASP A 12 6.69 10.62 2.51
N LEU A 13 5.93 11.57 1.95
CA LEU A 13 4.59 11.92 2.42
C LEU A 13 3.63 10.73 2.39
N ILE A 14 3.65 9.93 1.32
CA ILE A 14 2.80 8.73 1.21
C ILE A 14 3.20 7.71 2.30
N ILE A 15 4.50 7.52 2.56
CA ILE A 15 4.97 6.62 3.62
C ILE A 15 4.44 7.06 4.99
N ASP A 16 4.55 8.35 5.31
CA ASP A 16 4.08 8.89 6.58
C ASP A 16 2.56 8.72 6.72
N LYS A 17 1.80 8.97 5.65
CA LYS A 17 0.35 8.79 5.65
C LYS A 17 -0.06 7.34 5.78
N VAL A 18 0.64 6.41 5.13
CA VAL A 18 0.40 4.97 5.30
C VAL A 18 0.70 4.54 6.73
N LYS A 19 1.78 5.04 7.33
CA LYS A 19 2.12 4.76 8.73
C LYS A 19 1.00 5.22 9.68
N GLU A 20 0.59 6.48 9.56
CA GLU A 20 -0.50 7.09 10.34
C GLU A 20 -1.81 6.27 10.19
N LEU A 21 -2.10 5.80 8.97
CA LEU A 21 -3.27 4.99 8.67
C LEU A 21 -3.21 3.62 9.36
N CYS A 22 -2.05 2.94 9.32
CA CYS A 22 -1.85 1.66 10.00
C CYS A 22 -1.93 1.78 11.53
N GLU A 23 -1.46 2.89 12.10
CA GLU A 23 -1.56 3.14 13.55
C GLU A 23 -3.01 3.37 13.99
N ARG A 24 -3.81 4.09 13.19
CA ARG A 24 -5.22 4.37 13.50
C ARG A 24 -6.16 3.22 13.19
N HIS A 25 -5.85 2.43 12.17
CA HIS A 25 -6.69 1.34 11.67
C HIS A 25 -5.90 0.04 11.57
N PRO A 26 -5.61 -0.66 12.69
CA PRO A 26 -4.84 -1.90 12.67
C PRO A 26 -5.43 -2.98 11.76
N GLU A 27 -6.73 -2.95 11.49
CA GLU A 27 -7.45 -3.87 10.61
C GLU A 27 -7.04 -3.80 9.12
N VAL A 28 -6.29 -2.76 8.71
CA VAL A 28 -5.75 -2.65 7.35
C VAL A 28 -4.39 -3.36 7.20
N ILE A 29 -3.74 -3.68 8.33
CA ILE A 29 -2.43 -4.32 8.33
C ILE A 29 -2.56 -5.72 7.71
N GLY A 30 -1.81 -5.97 6.65
CA GLY A 30 -1.84 -7.23 5.91
C GLY A 30 -2.91 -7.33 4.81
N ASP A 31 -3.87 -6.40 4.74
CA ASP A 31 -4.92 -6.34 3.73
C ASP A 31 -4.73 -5.13 2.80
N TYR A 32 -4.11 -5.36 1.64
CA TYR A 32 -3.84 -4.29 0.67
C TYR A 32 -5.11 -3.64 0.12
N ARG A 33 -6.20 -4.42 -0.03
CA ARG A 33 -7.45 -3.87 -0.56
C ARG A 33 -8.04 -2.87 0.43
N LYS A 34 -8.12 -3.25 1.71
CA LYS A 34 -8.60 -2.34 2.76
C LYS A 34 -7.68 -1.13 2.92
N LEU A 35 -6.36 -1.34 2.88
CA LEU A 35 -5.38 -0.27 2.97
C LEU A 35 -5.61 0.79 1.89
N ILE A 36 -5.74 0.37 0.63
CA ILE A 36 -5.97 1.28 -0.50
C ILE A 36 -7.31 2.02 -0.34
N GLN A 37 -8.37 1.30 0.02
CA GLN A 37 -9.68 1.91 0.24
C GLN A 37 -9.65 2.97 1.35
N TYR A 38 -9.00 2.67 2.47
CA TYR A 38 -8.89 3.59 3.60
C TYR A 38 -7.98 4.76 3.26
N TYR A 39 -6.91 4.54 2.51
CA TYR A 39 -6.05 5.61 2.03
C TYR A 39 -6.85 6.59 1.17
N HIS A 40 -7.60 6.09 0.18
CA HIS A 40 -8.43 6.98 -0.64
C HIS A 40 -9.49 7.71 0.18
N TYR A 41 -10.12 7.03 1.13
CA TYR A 41 -11.17 7.62 1.95
C TYR A 41 -10.67 8.70 2.91
N TYR A 42 -9.61 8.41 3.67
CA TYR A 42 -9.11 9.27 4.75
C TYR A 42 -8.02 10.26 4.31
N VAL A 43 -7.24 9.93 3.27
CA VAL A 43 -6.12 10.76 2.81
C VAL A 43 -6.49 11.51 1.53
N ASP A 44 -6.97 10.81 0.50
CA ASP A 44 -7.33 11.46 -0.78
C ASP A 44 -8.74 12.10 -0.74
N GLY A 45 -9.51 11.89 0.34
CA GLY A 45 -10.84 12.48 0.53
C GLY A 45 -11.94 11.84 -0.34
N PHE A 46 -11.70 10.65 -0.87
CA PHE A 46 -12.62 9.91 -1.73
C PHE A 46 -13.75 9.27 -0.90
N LYS A 47 -14.83 10.02 -0.69
CA LYS A 47 -15.99 9.55 0.10
C LYS A 47 -17.16 9.02 -0.73
N MET A 48 -17.17 9.23 -2.04
CA MET A 48 -18.25 8.82 -2.94
C MET A 48 -17.78 8.59 -4.37
N PHE A 49 -18.65 8.02 -5.21
CA PHE A 49 -18.39 7.84 -6.65
C PHE A 49 -18.10 9.19 -7.31
N VAL A 50 -16.98 9.29 -8.02
CA VAL A 50 -16.55 10.55 -8.65
C VAL A 50 -16.19 10.35 -10.13
N PRO A 51 -16.28 11.43 -10.93
CA PRO A 51 -15.89 11.44 -12.33
C PRO A 51 -14.46 10.96 -12.58
N MET A 52 -14.19 10.52 -13.80
CA MET A 52 -12.86 10.01 -14.22
C MET A 52 -11.72 10.99 -13.93
N GLU A 53 -11.98 12.29 -14.05
CA GLU A 53 -11.03 13.38 -13.75
C GLU A 53 -10.57 13.41 -12.28
N VAL A 54 -11.38 12.90 -11.35
CA VAL A 54 -11.02 12.80 -9.93
C VAL A 54 -10.26 11.50 -9.66
N LEU A 55 -10.58 10.42 -10.38
CA LEU A 55 -9.82 9.16 -10.33
C LEU A 55 -8.36 9.37 -10.74
N GLU A 56 -8.09 10.23 -11.72
CA GLU A 56 -6.72 10.59 -12.14
C GLU A 56 -5.93 11.33 -11.06
N ARG A 57 -6.61 11.96 -10.10
CA ARG A 57 -5.98 12.69 -8.98
C ARG A 57 -5.72 11.82 -7.76
N LEU A 58 -6.25 10.59 -7.73
CA LEU A 58 -6.03 9.68 -6.61
C LEU A 58 -4.58 9.22 -6.57
N THR A 59 -4.12 8.94 -5.36
CA THR A 59 -2.82 8.32 -5.18
C THR A 59 -2.83 6.96 -5.85
N GLN A 60 -1.81 6.63 -6.64
CA GLN A 60 -1.79 5.34 -7.33
C GLN A 60 -1.76 4.19 -6.29
N PRO A 61 -2.62 3.15 -6.44
CA PRO A 61 -2.65 2.03 -5.51
C PRO A 61 -1.28 1.38 -5.29
N GLU A 62 -0.47 1.29 -6.35
CA GLU A 62 0.89 0.74 -6.28
C GLU A 62 1.85 1.61 -5.44
N SER A 63 1.65 2.94 -5.42
CA SER A 63 2.43 3.83 -4.55
C SER A 63 2.12 3.56 -3.07
N VAL A 64 0.83 3.36 -2.74
CA VAL A 64 0.37 3.02 -1.38
C VAL A 64 0.93 1.66 -0.94
N THR A 65 0.82 0.64 -1.79
CA THR A 65 1.32 -0.71 -1.45
C THR A 65 2.85 -0.75 -1.34
N ARG A 66 3.60 0.00 -2.17
CA ARG A 66 5.06 0.12 -2.05
C ARG A 66 5.47 0.82 -0.76
N ALA A 67 4.80 1.91 -0.40
CA ALA A 67 5.03 2.61 0.87
C ALA A 67 4.80 1.67 2.07
N TYR A 68 3.70 0.90 2.05
CA TYR A 68 3.45 -0.11 3.06
C TYR A 68 4.56 -1.17 3.14
N ARG A 69 5.01 -1.72 1.99
CA ARG A 69 6.08 -2.72 1.97
C ARG A 69 7.37 -2.17 2.59
N LYS A 70 7.73 -0.93 2.30
CA LYS A 70 8.89 -0.26 2.94
C LYS A 70 8.74 -0.18 4.46
N LEU A 71 7.55 0.11 4.98
CA LEU A 71 7.29 0.12 6.42
C LEU A 71 7.45 -1.28 7.04
N VAL A 72 7.00 -2.33 6.34
CA VAL A 72 7.19 -3.72 6.79
C VAL A 72 8.67 -4.12 6.74
N GLU A 73 9.40 -3.78 5.68
CA GLU A 73 10.83 -4.05 5.55
C GLU A 73 11.65 -3.36 6.65
N LYS A 74 11.24 -2.15 7.06
CA LYS A 74 11.84 -1.42 8.18
C LYS A 74 11.40 -1.92 9.55
N GLY A 75 10.48 -2.89 9.63
CA GLY A 75 9.93 -3.41 10.88
C GLY A 75 9.03 -2.43 11.64
N ILE A 76 8.56 -1.37 10.98
CA ILE A 76 7.67 -0.36 11.58
C ILE A 76 6.24 -0.90 11.66
N VAL A 77 5.81 -1.65 10.64
CA VAL A 77 4.51 -2.30 10.59
C VAL A 77 4.73 -3.79 10.51
N ASP A 78 4.16 -4.54 11.46
CA ASP A 78 4.27 -5.99 11.47
C ASP A 78 2.94 -6.67 11.13
N PRO A 79 2.79 -7.27 9.93
CA PRO A 79 1.61 -8.05 9.61
C PRO A 79 1.60 -9.38 10.36
N ASP A 80 0.40 -9.80 10.78
CA ASP A 80 0.17 -11.08 11.46
C ASP A 80 0.88 -12.23 10.74
N ALA A 81 1.51 -13.10 11.52
CA ALA A 81 2.16 -14.33 11.08
C ALA A 81 1.28 -15.16 10.13
N LYS A 82 -0.04 -15.18 10.34
CA LYS A 82 -0.99 -15.86 9.44
C LYS A 82 -0.99 -15.28 8.03
N VAL A 83 -0.96 -13.95 7.92
CA VAL A 83 -0.94 -13.23 6.63
C VAL A 83 0.40 -13.46 5.93
N LYS A 84 1.51 -13.42 6.68
CA LYS A 84 2.84 -13.75 6.15
C LYS A 84 2.89 -15.18 5.60
N PHE A 85 2.36 -16.15 6.34
CA PHE A 85 2.29 -17.55 5.94
C PHE A 85 1.46 -17.73 4.66
N ALA A 86 0.25 -17.18 4.62
CA ALA A 86 -0.63 -17.28 3.45
C ALA A 86 0.01 -16.71 2.18
N ARG A 87 0.72 -15.57 2.28
CA ARG A 87 1.48 -14.99 1.16
C ARG A 87 2.62 -15.89 0.69
N ASN A 88 3.31 -16.53 1.62
CA ASN A 88 4.39 -17.46 1.28
C ASN A 88 3.84 -18.70 0.55
N VAL A 89 2.74 -19.28 1.04
CA VAL A 89 2.06 -20.40 0.39
C VAL A 89 1.61 -20.04 -1.03
N GLN A 90 1.00 -18.87 -1.22
CA GLN A 90 0.61 -18.40 -2.56
C GLN A 90 1.82 -18.25 -3.49
N ARG A 91 2.93 -17.69 -3.00
CA ARG A 91 4.16 -17.53 -3.77
C ARG A 91 4.74 -18.87 -4.19
N GLU A 92 4.81 -19.84 -3.28
CA GLU A 92 5.29 -21.19 -3.58
C GLU A 92 4.37 -21.93 -4.55
N ASN A 93 3.05 -21.78 -4.42
CA ASN A 93 2.09 -22.34 -5.37
C ASN A 93 2.25 -21.71 -6.77
N TYR A 94 2.45 -20.39 -6.85
CA TYR A 94 2.68 -19.70 -8.12
C TYR A 94 3.97 -20.19 -8.79
N LYS A 95 5.08 -20.30 -8.05
CA LYS A 95 6.34 -20.88 -8.56
C LYS A 95 6.15 -22.31 -9.02
N LYS A 96 5.40 -23.14 -8.28
CA LYS A 96 5.14 -24.53 -8.68
C LYS A 96 4.35 -24.64 -9.99
N TYR A 97 3.38 -23.74 -10.18
CA TYR A 97 2.51 -23.76 -11.35
C TYR A 97 3.16 -23.15 -12.60
N TYR A 98 3.86 -22.01 -12.45
CA TYR A 98 4.44 -21.25 -13.58
C TYR A 98 5.96 -21.37 -13.70
N GLY A 99 6.66 -21.84 -12.67
CA GLY A 99 8.13 -21.95 -12.64
C GLY A 99 8.70 -23.18 -13.31
N ARG A 100 7.95 -23.84 -14.21
CA ARG A 100 8.50 -24.82 -15.16
C ARG A 100 8.89 -24.11 -16.45
N THR A 101 10.14 -23.66 -16.49
CA THR A 101 10.99 -23.55 -17.70
C THR A 101 12.37 -24.00 -17.30
#